data_AF-A0A7J4IDI9-F1
#
_entry.id   AF-A0A7J4IDI9-F1
#
_cell.length_a   1.000
_cell.length_b   1.000
_cell.length_c   1.000
_cell.angle_alpha   90.00
_cell.angle_beta   90.00
_cell.angle_gamma   90.00
#
_symmetry.space_group_name_H-M   'P 1'
#
loop_
_entity.id
_entity.type
_entity.pdbx_description
1 polymer ?
#
loop_
_entity_poly.entity_id
_entity_poly.type
_entity_poly.pdbx_seq_one_letter_code
_entity_poly.pdbx_strand_id
1 'polypeptide(L)' 'MTTKGIKIWIWVQNNRILKAISNKESGTISIYDECDNIILRRTGLSRQQVKTIEMIFATYALNKIGDRKEPYTYL' A
#
# COMPACT_ATOMS: atom_id res chain seq x y z
N MET A 1 21.91 -4.15 2.07
CA MET A 1 20.98 -5.32 2.03
C MET A 1 19.75 -4.91 1.25
N THR A 2 19.54 -5.44 0.04
CA THR A 2 18.30 -5.19 -0.71
C THR A 2 17.20 -6.03 -0.08
N THR A 3 16.26 -5.38 0.62
CA THR A 3 15.06 -6.01 1.20
C THR A 3 14.11 -6.44 0.07
N LYS A 4 14.49 -7.52 -0.64
CA LYS A 4 13.68 -8.16 -1.66
C LYS A 4 12.34 -8.54 -1.04
N GLY A 5 11.24 -8.13 -1.66
CA GLY A 5 9.89 -8.48 -1.24
C GLY A 5 9.14 -7.44 -0.40
N ILE A 6 9.75 -6.27 -0.12
CA ILE A 6 9.04 -5.10 0.41
C ILE A 6 8.45 -4.27 -0.74
N LYS A 7 7.18 -3.88 -0.62
CA LYS A 7 6.54 -2.91 -1.50
C LYS A 7 5.83 -1.84 -0.68
N ILE A 8 5.81 -0.64 -1.24
CA ILE A 8 5.08 0.50 -0.68
C ILE A 8 3.95 0.84 -1.65
N TRP A 9 2.77 1.05 -1.10
CA TRP A 9 1.56 1.44 -1.81
C TRP A 9 1.07 2.75 -1.22
N ILE A 10 0.72 3.71 -2.07
CA ILE A 10 0.18 5.00 -1.64
C ILE A 10 -1.08 5.26 -2.45
N TRP A 11 -2.17 5.63 -1.79
CA TRP A 11 -3.43 5.96 -2.46
C TRP A 11 -4.24 6.95 -1.63
N VAL A 12 -5.27 7.54 -2.27
CA VAL A 12 -6.19 8.47 -1.61
C VAL A 12 -7.55 7.82 -1.38
N GLN A 13 -7.97 7.77 -0.12
CA GLN A 13 -9.27 7.24 0.29
C GLN A 13 -9.94 8.20 1.28
N ASN A 14 -11.21 8.54 1.05
CA ASN A 14 -11.96 9.46 1.91
C ASN A 14 -11.23 10.78 2.23
N ASN A 15 -10.61 11.39 1.21
CA ASN A 15 -9.81 12.62 1.32
C ASN A 15 -8.57 12.52 2.25
N ARG A 16 -8.10 11.30 2.53
CA ARG A 16 -6.87 11.02 3.28
C ARG A 16 -5.87 10.26 2.42
N ILE A 17 -4.59 10.52 2.65
CA ILE A 17 -3.50 9.76 2.03
C ILE A 17 -3.24 8.56 2.91
N LEU A 18 -3.31 7.37 2.33
CA LEU A 18 -2.99 6.13 3.00
C LEU A 18 -1.71 5.55 2.41
N LYS A 19 -0.90 4.96 3.28
CA LYS A 19 0.31 4.24 2.89
C LYS A 19 0.23 2.81 3.40
N ALA A 20 0.45 1.82 2.53
CA ALA A 20 0.67 0.45 2.96
C ALA A 20 2.09 0.01 2.68
N ILE A 21 2.66 -0.75 3.61
CA ILE A 21 3.93 -1.45 3.46
C ILE A 21 3.61 -2.93 3.53
N SER A 22 3.82 -3.65 2.41
CA SER A 22 3.72 -5.10 2.36
C SER A 22 5.12 -5.70 2.32
N ASN A 23 5.33 -6.77 3.09
CA ASN A 23 6.54 -7.56 3.03
C ASN A 23 6.16 -9.04 2.90
N LYS A 24 6.29 -9.54 1.68
CA LYS A 24 5.91 -10.91 1.31
C LYS A 24 6.76 -11.98 2.00
N GLU A 25 8.02 -11.69 2.29
CA GLU A 25 8.94 -12.63 2.93
C GLU A 25 8.62 -12.79 4.42
N SER A 26 8.34 -11.68 5.11
CA SER A 26 7.96 -11.70 6.52
C SER A 26 6.47 -12.00 6.78
N GLY A 27 5.65 -12.04 5.73
CA GLY A 27 4.20 -12.23 5.87
C GLY A 27 3.52 -11.07 6.59
N THR A 28 3.98 -9.83 6.37
CA THR A 28 3.47 -8.65 7.07
C THR A 28 2.88 -7.62 6.11
N ILE A 29 1.83 -6.96 6.57
CA ILE A 29 1.22 -5.79 5.92
C ILE A 29 0.89 -4.78 7.01
N SER A 30 1.32 -3.54 6.82
CA SER A 30 0.98 -2.42 7.71
C SER A 30 0.41 -1.29 6.89
N ILE A 31 -0.65 -0.65 7.39
CA ILE A 31 -1.31 0.51 6.77
C ILE A 31 -1.19 1.68 7.74
N TYR A 32 -0.83 2.83 7.19
CA TYR A 32 -0.58 4.07 7.89
C TYR A 32 -1.46 5.18 7.33
N ASP A 33 -1.82 6.14 8.18
CA ASP A 33 -2.39 7.42 7.77
C ASP A 33 -1.31 8.40 7.29
N GLU A 34 -1.74 9.61 6.93
CA GLU A 34 -0.88 10.71 6.50
C GLU A 34 0.10 11.21 7.57
N CYS A 35 -0.14 10.89 8.84
CA CYS A 35 0.68 11.25 10.00
C CYS A 35 1.56 10.09 10.48
N ASP A 36 1.73 9.04 9.67
CA ASP A 36 2.48 7.82 9.99
C ASP A 36 1.93 7.03 11.19
N ASN A 37 0.68 7.25 11.58
CA ASN A 37 0.03 6.40 12.59
C ASN A 37 -0.39 5.08 11.96
N ILE A 38 -0.13 3.97 12.65
CA ILE A 38 -0.57 2.64 12.20
C ILE A 38 -2.09 2.55 12.36
N ILE A 39 -2.80 2.49 11.24
CA ILE A 39 -4.24 2.19 11.20
C ILE A 39 -4.46 0.68 11.33
N LEU A 40 -3.65 -0.11 10.65
CA LEU A 40 -3.79 -1.56 10.60
C LEU A 40 -2.43 -2.23 10.51
N ARG A 41 -2.26 -3.34 11.22
CA ARG A 41 -1.13 -4.25 11.04
C ARG A 41 -1.61 -5.69 11.03
N ARG A 42 -1.15 -6.46 10.04
CA ARG A 42 -1.37 -7.90 9.91
C ARG A 42 -0.02 -8.58 9.80
N THR A 43 0.12 -9.70 10.48
CA THR A 43 1.33 -10.52 10.56
C THR A 43 0.97 -12.00 10.39
N GLY A 44 1.95 -12.84 10.08
CA GLY A 44 1.72 -14.28 9.90
C GLY A 44 0.98 -14.65 8.61
N LEU A 45 0.95 -13.74 7.63
CA LEU A 45 0.32 -13.97 6.34
C LEU A 45 1.20 -14.88 5.48
N SER A 46 0.59 -15.80 4.75
CA SER A 46 1.30 -16.55 3.72
C SER A 46 1.69 -15.64 2.56
N ARG A 47 2.72 -16.05 1.81
CA ARG A 47 3.15 -15.35 0.58
C ARG A 47 2.00 -15.13 -0.42
N GLN A 48 1.06 -16.07 -0.48
CA GLN A 48 -0.11 -15.98 -1.36
C GLN A 48 -1.12 -14.97 -0.84
N GLN A 49 -1.38 -14.95 0.47
CA GLN A 49 -2.27 -13.94 1.08
C GLN A 49 -1.74 -12.53 0.90
N VAL A 50 -0.42 -12.31 1.10
CA VAL A 50 0.19 -11.00 0.84
C VAL A 50 -0.01 -10.60 -0.63
N LYS A 51 0.22 -11.52 -1.57
CA LYS A 51 0.01 -11.25 -3.00
C LYS A 51 -1.46 -10.90 -3.32
N THR A 52 -2.42 -11.60 -2.72
CA THR A 52 -3.84 -11.31 -2.90
C THR A 52 -4.20 -9.91 -2.38
N ILE A 53 -3.69 -9.53 -1.21
CA ILE A 53 -3.94 -8.20 -0.65
C ILE A 53 -3.25 -7.11 -1.50
N GLU A 54 -2.05 -7.36 -2.00
CA GLU A 54 -1.37 -6.45 -2.94
C GLU A 54 -2.19 -6.19 -4.21
N MET A 55 -2.91 -7.20 -4.74
CA MET A 55 -3.79 -7.00 -5.89
C MET A 55 -4.96 -6.06 -5.56
N ILE A 56 -5.49 -6.12 -4.33
CA ILE A 56 -6.53 -5.19 -3.87
C ILE A 56 -5.99 -3.77 -3.80
N PHE A 57 -4.77 -3.57 -3.28
CA PHE A 57 -4.11 -2.26 -3.27
C PHE A 57 -3.92 -1.70 -4.68
N ALA A 58 -3.51 -2.54 -5.63
CA ALA A 58 -3.39 -2.15 -7.03
C ALA A 58 -4.74 -1.67 -7.60
N THR A 59 -5.86 -2.31 -7.25
CA THR A 59 -7.19 -1.84 -7.65
C THR A 59 -7.51 -0.45 -7.09
N TYR A 60 -7.21 -0.18 -5.82
CA TYR A 60 -7.42 1.15 -5.22
C TYR A 60 -6.52 2.23 -5.83
N ALA A 61 -5.27 1.89 -6.13
CA ALA A 61 -4.35 2.80 -6.79
C ALA A 61 -4.80 3.10 -8.24
N LEU A 62 -5.18 2.07 -9.00
CA LEU A 62 -5.59 2.18 -10.40
C LEU A 62 -6.94 2.91 -10.58
N ASN A 63 -7.95 2.57 -9.75
CA ASN A 63 -9.29 3.18 -9.82
C ASN A 63 -9.29 4.69 -9.52
N LYS A 64 -8.19 5.23 -8.98
CA LYS A 64 -8.04 6.66 -8.66
C LYS A 64 -7.16 7.40 -9.67
N ILE A 65 -6.35 6.68 -10.46
CA ILE A 65 -5.51 7.25 -11.53
C ILE A 65 -6.29 7.37 -12.85
N GLY A 66 -7.29 6.51 -13.08
CA GLY A 66 -8.05 6.47 -14.34
C GLY A 66 -8.91 7.70 -14.66
N ASP A 67 -9.28 8.51 -13.66
CA ASP A 67 -10.27 9.60 -13.82
C ASP A 67 -9.76 11.01 -13.46
N ARG A 68 -8.48 11.18 -13.11
CA ARG A 68 -7.96 12.50 -12.73
C ARG A 68 -6.63 12.79 -13.40
N LYS A 69 -6.72 13.70 -14.38
CA LYS A 69 -5.60 14.50 -14.89
C LYS A 69 -4.74 14.96 -13.71
N GLU A 70 -3.44 14.90 -13.95
CA GLU A 70 -2.38 15.70 -13.34
C GLU A 70 -2.84 16.97 -12.57
N PRO A 71 -2.13 17.36 -11.50
CA PRO A 71 -0.68 17.15 -11.36
C PRO A 71 -0.26 16.14 -10.28
N TYR A 72 0.71 15.29 -10.63
CA TYR A 72 1.65 14.70 -9.67
C TYR A 72 3.00 15.39 -9.86
N THR A 73 3.11 16.64 -9.40
CA THR A 73 4.40 17.33 -9.38
C THR A 73 5.24 16.72 -8.27
N TYR A 74 6.33 16.07 -8.65
CA TYR A 74 7.46 15.81 -7.77
C TYR A 74 7.96 17.17 -7.25
N LEU A 75 8.14 17.31 -5.94
CA LEU A 75 9.08 18.29 -5.38
C LEU A 75 10.49 17.70 -5.47
#